data_AF-A0A955VG04-F1
#
_entry.id   AF-A0A955VG04-F1
#
_cell.length_a   1.000
_cell.length_b   1.000
_cell.length_c   1.000
_cell.angle_alpha   90.00
_cell.angle_beta   90.00
_cell.angle_gamma   90.00
#
_symmetry.space_group_name_H-M   'P 1'
#
loop_
_entity.id
_entity.type
_entity.pdbx_description
1 polymer ?
#
loop_
_entity_poly.entity_id
_entity_poly.type
_entity_poly.pdbx_seq_one_letter_code
_entity_poly.pdbx_strand_id
1 'polypeptide(L)'
;MRRHRPSLSLSLALALFAPALAACDDGPATSQTQILNVRSDTATTDDALAGDTVSPLDTLTAADTLSAADTLATADTLPTADTLPPLDTQSPPDTANPCAAAVELCNGEDDDCDGQTDEGFPGLGAVCDGDDADSCADGVVRCAPDGTATRCDDDAASIVEICDGQDDDCDGQTDEGGVCPTNPTVCYQGENNTWDVCFDLVPASPSMGADYVYPSSSDPRYAPPVNYLDLQGLATSTKIAKNFALSEFVSIDKGRWAVLSATAVQHFQAIRAALATPLYINSGYRSPGYNDGIDGSAPLSRHMYGDAADVT
;
A
#
# COMPACT_ATOMS: atom_id res chain seq x y z
N MET A 1 -58.42 -31.75 -4.63
CA MET A 1 -58.82 -30.80 -5.69
C MET A 1 -57.57 -30.06 -6.16
N ARG A 2 -57.19 -30.13 -7.45
CA ARG A 2 -56.11 -29.28 -8.00
C ARG A 2 -56.65 -27.88 -8.26
N ARG A 3 -55.87 -26.84 -7.93
CA ARG A 3 -56.04 -25.48 -8.49
C ARG A 3 -54.68 -24.90 -8.87
N HIS A 4 -54.30 -25.06 -10.14
CA HIS A 4 -53.40 -24.12 -10.80
C HIS A 4 -54.14 -22.80 -11.02
N ARG A 5 -53.45 -21.67 -10.83
CA ARG A 5 -53.62 -20.43 -11.62
C ARG A 5 -52.26 -19.74 -11.82
N PRO A 6 -52.07 -18.94 -12.88
CA PRO A 6 -50.77 -18.83 -13.54
C PRO A 6 -50.02 -17.52 -13.28
N SER A 7 -48.82 -17.46 -13.85
CA SER A 7 -47.83 -16.38 -13.86
C SER A 7 -48.34 -15.04 -14.38
N LEU A 8 -47.69 -13.96 -13.94
CA LEU A 8 -47.55 -12.72 -14.71
C LEU A 8 -46.09 -12.26 -14.63
N SER A 9 -45.47 -12.00 -15.78
CA SER A 9 -44.15 -11.39 -15.92
C SER A 9 -44.32 -10.08 -16.67
N LEU A 10 -43.60 -9.03 -16.29
CA LEU A 10 -43.65 -7.75 -16.99
C LEU A 10 -42.25 -7.10 -17.00
N SER A 11 -41.53 -7.32 -18.10
CA SER A 11 -40.36 -6.52 -18.44
C SER A 11 -40.80 -5.19 -19.04
N LEU A 12 -40.12 -4.10 -18.69
CA LEU A 12 -40.16 -2.87 -19.48
C LEU A 12 -38.75 -2.30 -19.62
N ALA A 13 -38.23 -2.33 -20.84
CA ALA A 13 -36.99 -1.65 -21.22
C ALA A 13 -37.35 -0.36 -21.97
N LEU A 14 -36.57 0.69 -21.75
CA LEU A 14 -36.55 1.85 -22.64
C LEU A 14 -35.11 2.36 -22.74
N ALA A 15 -34.63 2.50 -23.97
CA ALA A 15 -33.32 3.01 -24.34
C ALA A 15 -33.45 4.33 -25.11
N LEU A 16 -32.37 4.77 -25.77
CA LEU A 16 -32.20 5.96 -26.63
C LEU A 16 -31.80 7.27 -25.90
N PHE A 17 -30.87 8.11 -26.42
CA PHE A 17 -29.79 7.94 -27.42
C PHE A 17 -28.79 9.14 -27.25
N ALA A 18 -27.64 9.13 -27.93
CA ALA A 18 -26.52 10.12 -27.86
C ALA A 18 -26.77 11.40 -28.74
N PRO A 19 -25.79 12.28 -29.15
CA PRO A 19 -24.31 12.32 -28.96
C PRO A 19 -23.66 13.75 -28.76
N ALA A 20 -22.33 13.82 -28.96
CA ALA A 20 -21.36 14.91 -28.69
C ALA A 20 -21.17 16.00 -29.80
N LEU A 21 -20.29 17.00 -29.54
CA LEU A 21 -19.33 17.75 -30.41
C LEU A 21 -18.86 19.03 -29.66
N ALA A 22 -17.74 19.76 -29.92
CA ALA A 22 -16.53 19.59 -30.75
C ALA A 22 -15.42 20.58 -30.24
N ALA A 23 -14.16 20.41 -30.69
CA ALA A 23 -13.04 21.34 -30.47
C ALA A 23 -12.90 22.42 -31.58
N CYS A 24 -11.86 23.26 -31.52
CA CYS A 24 -11.45 24.22 -32.56
C CYS A 24 -9.92 24.16 -32.82
N ASP A 25 -9.48 24.69 -33.96
CA ASP A 25 -8.34 24.22 -34.78
C ASP A 25 -7.31 25.33 -35.11
N ASP A 26 -6.13 24.94 -35.64
CA ASP A 26 -4.91 25.74 -35.89
C ASP A 26 -4.87 26.52 -37.23
N GLY A 27 -3.83 27.36 -37.46
CA GLY A 27 -3.55 27.99 -38.78
C GLY A 27 -2.27 28.87 -38.89
N PRO A 28 -1.27 28.55 -39.77
CA PRO A 28 0.05 29.25 -39.87
C PRO A 28 0.42 29.87 -41.25
N ALA A 29 1.54 30.64 -41.31
CA ALA A 29 2.20 31.20 -42.52
C ALA A 29 3.56 31.90 -42.19
N THR A 30 4.60 32.16 -43.04
CA THR A 30 5.30 31.42 -44.15
C THR A 30 6.70 32.06 -44.45
N SER A 31 7.56 31.41 -45.25
CA SER A 31 8.96 31.78 -45.64
C SER A 31 9.10 32.71 -46.88
N GLN A 32 10.28 33.34 -47.12
CA GLN A 32 11.01 33.46 -48.44
C GLN A 32 12.48 33.99 -48.30
N THR A 33 13.31 33.85 -49.35
CA THR A 33 14.79 34.04 -49.37
C THR A 33 15.28 34.83 -50.60
N GLN A 34 16.36 35.64 -50.50
CA GLN A 34 17.10 36.18 -51.67
C GLN A 34 18.58 36.53 -51.36
N ILE A 35 19.49 36.39 -52.34
CA ILE A 35 20.95 36.63 -52.25
C ILE A 35 21.39 37.65 -53.31
N LEU A 36 22.23 38.67 -52.99
CA LEU A 36 23.07 39.37 -53.99
C LEU A 36 24.25 40.23 -53.42
N ASN A 37 25.48 39.87 -53.85
CA ASN A 37 26.75 40.63 -53.96
C ASN A 37 27.20 41.75 -52.98
N VAL A 38 28.42 41.53 -52.45
CA VAL A 38 29.31 42.44 -51.70
C VAL A 38 29.72 43.71 -52.47
N ARG A 39 29.90 44.82 -51.74
CA ARG A 39 30.77 45.96 -52.11
C ARG A 39 31.58 46.38 -50.89
N SER A 40 32.88 46.58 -51.09
CA SER A 40 33.79 47.20 -50.11
C SER A 40 33.33 48.62 -49.75
N ASP A 41 33.13 48.90 -48.46
CA ASP A 41 32.99 50.26 -47.93
C ASP A 41 34.23 50.66 -47.09
N THR A 42 34.36 51.94 -46.79
CA THR A 42 35.46 52.55 -46.00
C THR A 42 34.91 53.59 -45.03
N ALA A 43 33.73 53.30 -44.47
CA ALA A 43 33.02 54.14 -43.51
C ALA A 43 33.39 53.79 -42.07
N THR A 44 33.38 54.78 -41.17
CA THR A 44 33.79 54.63 -39.76
C THR A 44 32.70 54.04 -38.85
N THR A 45 31.83 53.21 -39.41
CA THR A 45 30.76 52.42 -38.79
C THR A 45 30.47 51.30 -39.79
N ASP A 46 30.98 50.10 -39.55
CA ASP A 46 30.86 48.98 -40.47
C ASP A 46 29.92 47.93 -39.85
N ASP A 47 28.67 47.93 -40.31
CA ASP A 47 27.68 46.92 -39.94
C ASP A 47 27.99 45.66 -40.77
N ALA A 48 28.88 44.79 -40.25
CA ALA A 48 29.25 43.54 -40.91
C ALA A 48 28.01 42.73 -41.30
N LEU A 49 27.77 42.58 -42.61
CA LEU A 49 26.64 41.81 -43.13
C LEU A 49 26.98 40.32 -43.07
N ALA A 50 26.00 39.51 -42.66
CA ALA A 50 26.21 38.09 -42.37
C ALA A 50 26.96 37.32 -43.48
N GLY A 51 28.12 36.76 -43.11
CA GLY A 51 29.02 36.02 -43.97
C GLY A 51 30.19 36.84 -44.54
N ASP A 52 30.58 37.94 -43.89
CA ASP A 52 31.79 38.69 -44.27
C ASP A 52 33.06 38.07 -43.66
N THR A 53 34.23 38.37 -44.24
CA THR A 53 35.53 37.85 -43.78
C THR A 53 36.40 38.99 -43.28
N VAL A 54 36.35 39.22 -41.96
CA VAL A 54 37.08 40.30 -41.29
C VAL A 54 38.59 40.15 -41.51
N SER A 55 39.30 41.23 -41.83
CA SER A 55 40.74 41.19 -42.08
C SER A 55 41.53 41.41 -40.78
N PRO A 56 42.75 40.85 -40.64
CA PRO A 56 43.52 40.87 -39.38
C PRO A 56 44.12 42.25 -38.99
N LEU A 57 43.55 43.34 -39.51
CA LEU A 57 43.83 44.73 -39.12
C LEU A 57 42.56 45.50 -38.74
N ASP A 58 41.37 44.92 -38.90
CA ASP A 58 40.12 45.59 -38.54
C ASP A 58 39.96 45.62 -37.03
N THR A 59 39.62 46.79 -36.50
CA THR A 59 39.58 47.03 -35.04
C THR A 59 38.13 47.17 -34.60
N LEU A 60 37.50 46.04 -34.28
CA LEU A 60 36.11 46.01 -33.85
C LEU A 60 35.92 46.79 -32.53
N THR A 61 34.84 47.54 -32.46
CA THR A 61 34.42 48.34 -31.30
C THR A 61 33.23 47.72 -30.60
N ALA A 62 32.96 48.12 -29.35
CA ALA A 62 31.84 47.60 -28.55
C ALA A 62 30.43 48.00 -29.04
N ALA A 63 30.31 48.48 -30.28
CA ALA A 63 29.05 48.74 -30.97
C ALA A 63 28.79 47.77 -32.14
N ASP A 64 29.78 46.94 -32.50
CA ASP A 64 29.74 46.09 -33.70
C ASP A 64 29.07 44.76 -33.33
N THR A 65 28.08 44.31 -34.11
CA THR A 65 27.33 43.08 -33.83
C THR A 65 27.63 42.00 -34.87
N LEU A 66 28.37 40.96 -34.47
CA LEU A 66 28.66 39.81 -35.33
C LEU A 66 27.44 38.88 -35.46
N SER A 67 27.32 38.22 -36.61
CA SER A 67 26.34 37.19 -36.89
C SER A 67 26.94 35.78 -36.78
N ALA A 68 26.09 34.77 -36.58
CA ALA A 68 26.51 33.36 -36.49
C ALA A 68 27.06 32.75 -37.80
N ALA A 69 27.37 33.57 -38.81
CA ALA A 69 27.99 33.16 -40.07
C ALA A 69 29.41 33.76 -40.26
N ASP A 70 29.85 34.64 -39.36
CA ASP A 70 31.11 35.36 -39.49
C ASP A 70 32.26 34.55 -38.87
N THR A 71 33.46 34.65 -39.44
CA THR A 71 34.62 33.85 -39.02
C THR A 71 35.82 34.73 -38.68
N LEU A 72 36.20 34.75 -37.40
CA LEU A 72 37.35 35.48 -36.88
C LEU A 72 38.67 34.75 -37.20
N ALA A 73 39.73 35.52 -37.42
CA ALA A 73 41.08 35.00 -37.59
C ALA A 73 41.74 34.76 -36.22
N THR A 74 42.76 33.89 -36.18
CA THR A 74 43.47 33.51 -34.94
C THR A 74 44.32 34.62 -34.30
N ALA A 75 44.23 35.86 -34.80
CA ALA A 75 44.91 37.04 -34.27
C ALA A 75 43.94 38.10 -33.70
N ASP A 76 42.63 37.91 -33.85
CA ASP A 76 41.63 38.88 -33.44
C ASP A 76 41.38 38.78 -31.93
N THR A 77 41.22 39.92 -31.26
CA THR A 77 41.05 39.97 -29.80
C THR A 77 39.80 40.75 -29.42
N LEU A 78 38.75 40.03 -29.03
CA LEU A 78 37.51 40.62 -28.53
C LEU A 78 37.73 41.26 -27.14
N PRO A 79 37.11 42.42 -26.87
CA PRO A 79 37.11 43.01 -25.52
C PRO A 79 36.29 42.14 -24.56
N THR A 80 36.65 42.16 -23.26
CA THR A 80 36.10 41.30 -22.21
C THR A 80 34.65 41.57 -21.79
N ALA A 81 33.84 42.15 -22.67
CA ALA A 81 32.47 42.58 -22.41
C ALA A 81 31.45 42.03 -23.43
N ASP A 82 31.92 41.25 -24.41
CA ASP A 82 31.05 40.66 -25.43
C ASP A 82 30.67 39.21 -25.06
N THR A 83 29.42 38.84 -25.32
CA THR A 83 28.86 37.53 -24.96
C THR A 83 28.15 36.91 -26.15
N LEU A 84 28.76 35.89 -26.74
CA LEU A 84 28.20 35.16 -27.88
C LEU A 84 26.90 34.43 -27.50
N PRO A 85 25.89 34.38 -28.41
CA PRO A 85 24.66 33.65 -28.18
C PRO A 85 24.89 32.12 -28.21
N PRO A 86 24.00 31.31 -27.58
CA PRO A 86 24.27 29.90 -27.24
C PRO A 86 24.16 28.91 -28.41
N LEU A 87 24.52 29.28 -29.64
CA LEU A 87 24.50 28.39 -30.81
C LEU A 87 25.80 28.39 -31.62
N ASP A 88 26.89 28.93 -31.09
CA ASP A 88 28.23 28.72 -31.65
C ASP A 88 28.76 27.34 -31.24
N THR A 89 28.66 26.37 -32.16
CA THR A 89 29.14 25.00 -31.94
C THR A 89 30.66 24.93 -31.99
N GLN A 90 31.28 24.72 -30.82
CA GLN A 90 32.72 24.52 -30.72
C GLN A 90 33.20 23.28 -31.51
N SER A 91 34.40 23.37 -32.09
CA SER A 91 35.14 22.24 -32.67
C SER A 91 36.57 22.24 -32.11
N PRO A 92 37.19 21.06 -31.93
CA PRO A 92 38.24 20.89 -30.91
C PRO A 92 39.59 21.47 -31.33
N PRO A 93 40.40 22.00 -30.38
CA PRO A 93 40.34 21.74 -28.94
C PRO A 93 40.10 23.02 -28.12
N ASP A 94 38.87 23.53 -28.12
CA ASP A 94 38.52 24.69 -27.28
C ASP A 94 37.60 24.31 -26.11
N THR A 95 37.88 24.93 -24.97
CA THR A 95 37.38 24.68 -23.61
C THR A 95 37.55 23.25 -23.08
N ALA A 96 38.09 23.14 -21.86
CA ALA A 96 37.81 21.97 -21.05
C ALA A 96 36.32 21.99 -20.72
N ASN A 97 35.58 20.94 -21.08
CA ASN A 97 34.20 20.77 -20.61
C ASN A 97 34.22 20.84 -19.06
N PRO A 98 33.62 21.86 -18.41
CA PRO A 98 33.75 22.05 -16.97
C PRO A 98 33.25 20.84 -16.17
N CYS A 99 32.26 20.17 -16.74
CA CYS A 99 31.58 18.98 -16.26
C CYS A 99 32.42 17.69 -16.26
N ALA A 100 33.34 17.47 -17.23
CA ALA A 100 33.90 16.14 -17.53
C ALA A 100 34.85 15.52 -16.46
N ALA A 101 34.90 16.11 -15.26
CA ALA A 101 35.54 15.58 -14.06
C ALA A 101 34.89 16.13 -12.77
N ALA A 102 33.63 16.60 -12.84
CA ALA A 102 32.86 17.01 -11.68
C ALA A 102 32.51 15.80 -10.79
N VAL A 103 31.96 16.07 -9.61
CA VAL A 103 31.40 15.05 -8.72
C VAL A 103 29.92 15.32 -8.65
N GLU A 104 29.12 14.33 -9.05
CA GLU A 104 27.66 14.44 -9.06
C GLU A 104 27.09 14.78 -7.67
N LEU A 105 26.21 15.78 -7.62
CA LEU A 105 25.44 16.13 -6.44
C LEU A 105 23.97 15.81 -6.68
N CYS A 106 23.27 15.41 -5.62
CA CYS A 106 21.84 15.18 -5.61
C CYS A 106 21.12 16.55 -5.59
N ASN A 107 21.10 17.23 -6.73
CA ASN A 107 20.58 18.59 -6.89
C ASN A 107 19.52 18.72 -8.00
N GLY A 108 19.34 17.69 -8.83
CA GLY A 108 18.42 17.67 -9.97
C GLY A 108 18.98 18.33 -11.25
N GLU A 109 20.28 18.58 -11.31
CA GLU A 109 21.05 19.01 -12.49
C GLU A 109 22.05 17.90 -12.90
N ASP A 110 22.56 17.98 -14.13
CA ASP A 110 23.55 17.06 -14.72
C ASP A 110 24.94 17.69 -14.48
N ASP A 111 25.57 17.37 -13.33
CA ASP A 111 26.79 18.04 -12.84
C ASP A 111 28.04 17.59 -13.60
N ASP A 112 28.08 16.35 -14.11
CA ASP A 112 29.17 15.80 -14.95
C ASP A 112 28.91 15.83 -16.47
N CYS A 113 27.72 16.29 -16.88
CA CYS A 113 27.24 16.43 -18.26
C CYS A 113 27.28 15.12 -19.07
N ASP A 114 27.09 13.94 -18.46
CA ASP A 114 26.98 12.67 -19.21
C ASP A 114 25.62 12.47 -19.90
N GLY A 115 24.62 13.29 -19.55
CA GLY A 115 23.25 13.23 -20.05
C GLY A 115 22.27 12.49 -19.14
N GLN A 116 22.69 12.15 -17.92
CA GLN A 116 21.85 11.67 -16.82
C GLN A 116 21.69 12.77 -15.77
N THR A 117 21.21 12.44 -14.57
CA THR A 117 20.91 13.40 -13.50
C THR A 117 20.83 12.62 -12.19
N ASP A 118 21.59 13.04 -11.19
CA ASP A 118 21.68 12.40 -9.88
C ASP A 118 22.02 10.86 -9.93
N GLU A 119 22.63 10.33 -10.99
CA GLU A 119 22.83 8.88 -11.21
C GLU A 119 23.84 8.24 -10.24
N GLY A 120 24.66 9.07 -9.57
CA GLY A 120 25.47 8.69 -8.41
C GLY A 120 24.68 8.28 -7.15
N PHE A 121 23.35 8.49 -7.10
CA PHE A 121 22.53 8.32 -5.89
C PHE A 121 21.58 7.11 -5.96
N PRO A 122 22.05 5.89 -5.62
CA PRO A 122 21.25 4.68 -5.73
C PRO A 122 20.05 4.70 -4.78
N GLY A 123 18.86 4.45 -5.33
CA GLY A 123 17.62 4.42 -4.57
C GLY A 123 16.97 5.79 -4.37
N LEU A 124 17.47 6.87 -5.00
CA LEU A 124 16.71 8.12 -5.12
C LEU A 124 15.32 7.85 -5.72
N GLY A 125 14.27 8.32 -5.05
CA GLY A 125 12.87 8.05 -5.41
C GLY A 125 12.35 6.65 -5.05
N ALA A 126 13.12 5.81 -4.36
CA ALA A 126 12.59 4.56 -3.79
C ALA A 126 11.66 4.83 -2.60
N VAL A 127 10.77 3.89 -2.31
CA VAL A 127 10.04 3.86 -1.03
C VAL A 127 11.03 3.64 0.11
N CYS A 128 10.82 4.34 1.21
CA CYS A 128 11.49 4.11 2.47
C CYS A 128 10.45 4.18 3.59
N ASP A 129 10.74 3.42 4.63
CA ASP A 129 10.19 3.65 5.95
C ASP A 129 11.05 4.77 6.58
N GLY A 130 10.39 5.73 7.24
CA GLY A 130 11.01 6.96 7.72
C GLY A 130 11.75 6.81 9.05
N ASP A 131 11.85 7.92 9.79
CA ASP A 131 12.04 7.93 11.24
C ASP A 131 10.71 8.39 11.90
N ASP A 132 9.56 7.91 11.40
CA ASP A 132 8.22 8.14 11.91
C ASP A 132 7.61 6.93 12.62
N ALA A 133 6.29 6.99 12.86
CA ALA A 133 5.63 6.31 13.96
C ALA A 133 4.60 5.26 13.57
N ASP A 134 4.03 5.29 12.35
CA ASP A 134 3.05 4.29 11.92
C ASP A 134 3.73 3.06 11.29
N SER A 135 2.99 1.96 11.08
CA SER A 135 3.59 0.68 10.69
C SER A 135 3.98 0.61 9.21
N CYS A 136 4.25 1.76 8.59
CA CYS A 136 4.04 2.00 7.18
C CYS A 136 5.27 2.58 6.49
N ALA A 137 5.81 1.85 5.51
CA ALA A 137 6.76 2.40 4.56
C ALA A 137 6.05 3.34 3.56
N ASP A 138 5.72 4.55 4.00
CA ASP A 138 5.00 5.58 3.24
C ASP A 138 5.92 6.70 2.71
N GLY A 139 7.07 6.90 3.36
CA GLY A 139 8.12 7.84 2.99
C GLY A 139 8.81 7.54 1.64
N VAL A 140 9.51 8.56 1.12
CA VAL A 140 10.29 8.43 -0.13
C VAL A 140 11.69 8.99 -0.01
N VAL A 141 12.65 8.28 -0.62
CA VAL A 141 14.06 8.69 -0.62
C VAL A 141 14.22 9.94 -1.49
N ARG A 142 14.62 11.06 -0.89
CA ARG A 142 14.92 12.33 -1.54
C ARG A 142 16.38 12.72 -1.38
N CYS A 143 16.84 13.70 -2.15
CA CYS A 143 18.11 14.36 -1.91
C CYS A 143 18.16 15.01 -0.51
N ALA A 144 19.33 14.93 0.13
CA ALA A 144 19.62 15.68 1.34
C ALA A 144 19.73 17.19 1.01
N PRO A 145 19.43 18.11 1.95
CA PRO A 145 19.47 19.55 1.68
C PRO A 145 20.84 20.14 1.29
N ASP A 146 21.92 19.37 1.41
CA ASP A 146 23.27 19.75 0.98
C ASP A 146 23.68 19.14 -0.38
N GLY A 147 22.83 18.32 -1.00
CA GLY A 147 23.09 17.64 -2.27
C GLY A 147 24.15 16.53 -2.21
N THR A 148 24.70 16.18 -1.04
CA THR A 148 25.80 15.21 -0.95
C THR A 148 25.37 13.77 -0.69
N ALA A 149 24.08 13.55 -0.42
CA ALA A 149 23.50 12.27 -0.04
C ALA A 149 21.99 12.24 -0.32
N THR A 150 21.35 11.10 -0.02
CA THR A 150 19.90 10.96 0.07
C THR A 150 19.43 10.76 1.52
N ARG A 151 18.15 10.97 1.77
CA ARG A 151 17.44 10.79 3.06
C ARG A 151 16.02 10.29 2.81
N CYS A 152 15.37 9.66 3.79
CA CYS A 152 13.92 9.50 3.74
C CYS A 152 13.22 10.85 3.98
N ASP A 153 12.00 10.99 3.46
CA ASP A 153 11.12 12.15 3.63
C ASP A 153 9.70 11.59 3.83
N ASP A 154 9.24 11.73 5.07
CA ASP A 154 8.24 10.94 5.80
C ASP A 154 7.34 11.89 6.65
N ASP A 155 6.22 11.44 7.23
CA ASP A 155 5.27 12.30 7.98
C ASP A 155 4.85 11.68 9.33
N ALA A 156 5.43 12.21 10.41
CA ALA A 156 5.36 11.69 11.78
C ALA A 156 3.98 11.77 12.50
N ALA A 157 2.88 11.44 11.81
CA ALA A 157 1.50 11.53 12.28
C ALA A 157 0.86 10.15 12.44
N SER A 158 0.94 9.57 13.64
CA SER A 158 0.22 8.33 13.96
C SER A 158 -1.31 8.50 13.76
N ILE A 159 -1.92 7.46 13.20
CA ILE A 159 -3.34 7.38 12.87
C ILE A 159 -4.19 6.92 14.07
N VAL A 160 -5.40 6.41 13.82
CA VAL A 160 -6.26 5.83 14.88
C VAL A 160 -6.50 4.38 14.51
N GLU A 161 -6.12 3.49 15.41
CA GLU A 161 -6.27 2.04 15.29
C GLU A 161 -7.63 1.58 14.74
N ILE A 162 -7.56 0.57 13.88
CA ILE A 162 -8.71 -0.25 13.49
C ILE A 162 -8.48 -1.68 14.00
N CYS A 163 -9.53 -2.28 14.55
CA CYS A 163 -9.36 -3.50 15.34
C CYS A 163 -9.26 -4.77 14.48
N ASP A 164 -8.13 -4.93 13.78
CA ASP A 164 -7.83 -6.03 12.86
C ASP A 164 -6.64 -6.91 13.29
N GLY A 165 -5.97 -6.55 14.38
CA GLY A 165 -4.82 -7.25 14.94
C GLY A 165 -3.47 -6.82 14.35
N GLN A 166 -3.42 -5.75 13.55
CA GLN A 166 -2.24 -4.93 13.30
C GLN A 166 -2.16 -3.79 14.33
N ASP A 167 -1.05 -3.07 14.27
CA ASP A 167 -0.66 -1.95 15.12
C ASP A 167 -0.56 -0.79 14.12
N ASP A 168 -1.71 -0.23 13.73
CA ASP A 168 -1.86 0.58 12.52
C ASP A 168 -1.11 1.90 12.63
N ASP A 169 -1.18 2.52 13.80
CA ASP A 169 -0.47 3.74 14.14
C ASP A 169 0.93 3.51 14.75
N CYS A 170 1.34 2.24 14.84
CA CYS A 170 2.54 1.71 15.49
C CYS A 170 2.88 2.30 16.87
N ASP A 171 1.89 2.64 17.70
CA ASP A 171 2.15 2.96 19.11
C ASP A 171 2.70 1.77 19.93
N GLY A 172 2.64 0.55 19.37
CA GLY A 172 3.18 -0.67 19.96
C GLY A 172 2.16 -1.43 20.81
N GLN A 173 0.91 -0.97 20.82
CA GLN A 173 -0.24 -1.76 21.21
C GLN A 173 -0.83 -2.40 19.94
N THR A 174 -2.14 -2.63 19.92
CA THR A 174 -2.84 -3.39 18.90
C THR A 174 -4.32 -3.19 19.22
N ASP A 175 -5.05 -2.54 18.32
CA ASP A 175 -6.48 -2.29 18.48
C ASP A 175 -6.87 -1.38 19.68
N GLU A 176 -5.99 -0.51 20.22
CA GLU A 176 -6.32 0.39 21.34
C GLU A 176 -6.81 1.77 20.88
N GLY A 177 -7.57 2.51 21.70
CA GLY A 177 -8.05 3.86 21.34
C GLY A 177 -9.11 3.92 20.21
N GLY A 178 -9.05 3.01 19.24
CA GLY A 178 -10.04 2.74 18.22
C GLY A 178 -11.39 2.37 18.81
N VAL A 179 -12.45 2.58 18.02
CA VAL A 179 -13.80 2.16 18.40
C VAL A 179 -13.95 0.67 18.10
N CYS A 180 -13.23 -0.18 18.84
CA CYS A 180 -13.44 -1.61 18.73
C CYS A 180 -14.91 -1.92 19.05
N PRO A 181 -15.64 -2.60 18.15
CA PRO A 181 -16.90 -3.19 18.53
C PRO A 181 -16.59 -4.17 19.67
N THR A 182 -17.08 -3.88 20.87
CA THR A 182 -16.79 -4.63 22.10
C THR A 182 -16.66 -6.12 21.80
N ASN A 183 -15.45 -6.69 21.99
CA ASN A 183 -15.09 -8.04 21.56
C ASN A 183 -16.26 -8.99 21.85
N PRO A 184 -16.81 -9.68 20.83
CA PRO A 184 -18.16 -10.22 20.91
C PRO A 184 -18.24 -11.23 22.05
N THR A 185 -18.89 -10.86 23.16
CA THR A 185 -18.87 -11.69 24.37
C THR A 185 -19.80 -12.89 24.24
N VAL A 186 -19.36 -14.06 24.71
CA VAL A 186 -20.25 -15.19 24.99
C VAL A 186 -20.50 -15.30 26.49
N CYS A 187 -21.77 -15.33 26.88
CA CYS A 187 -22.18 -15.54 28.27
C CYS A 187 -22.78 -16.93 28.46
N TYR A 188 -22.58 -17.48 29.65
CA TYR A 188 -23.10 -18.76 30.09
C TYR A 188 -23.86 -18.63 31.41
N GLN A 189 -24.63 -19.66 31.78
CA GLN A 189 -25.52 -19.63 32.93
C GLN A 189 -24.85 -19.81 34.30
N GLY A 190 -23.54 -20.08 34.33
CA GLY A 190 -22.76 -20.15 35.56
C GLY A 190 -23.26 -21.19 36.57
N GLU A 191 -22.75 -21.10 37.81
CA GLU A 191 -23.23 -21.97 38.90
C GLU A 191 -24.68 -21.66 39.32
N ASN A 192 -25.03 -20.37 39.26
CA ASN A 192 -26.28 -19.82 39.79
C ASN A 192 -27.48 -19.89 38.82
N ASN A 193 -27.28 -20.31 37.57
CA ASN A 193 -28.28 -20.30 36.47
C ASN A 193 -28.64 -18.86 36.02
N THR A 194 -27.68 -17.95 36.16
CA THR A 194 -27.70 -16.54 35.75
C THR A 194 -26.75 -16.36 34.58
N TRP A 195 -27.09 -15.54 33.58
CA TRP A 195 -26.24 -15.31 32.40
C TRP A 195 -25.11 -14.29 32.69
N ASP A 196 -24.39 -14.48 33.79
CA ASP A 196 -23.37 -13.56 34.32
C ASP A 196 -21.92 -14.08 34.19
N VAL A 197 -21.72 -15.31 33.74
CA VAL A 197 -20.39 -15.86 33.41
C VAL A 197 -20.10 -15.59 31.94
N CYS A 198 -19.51 -14.43 31.65
CA CYS A 198 -19.16 -14.00 30.31
C CYS A 198 -17.66 -14.09 30.03
N PHE A 199 -17.33 -14.34 28.77
CA PHE A 199 -15.97 -14.35 28.25
C PHE A 199 -15.94 -13.55 26.95
N ASP A 200 -14.88 -12.78 26.76
CA ASP A 200 -14.59 -12.12 25.49
C ASP A 200 -14.20 -13.18 24.44
N LEU A 201 -14.60 -12.96 23.19
CA LEU A 201 -14.16 -13.78 22.07
C LEU A 201 -13.16 -12.99 21.22
N VAL A 202 -12.14 -13.69 20.72
CA VAL A 202 -11.22 -13.18 19.69
C VAL A 202 -11.75 -13.52 18.29
N PRO A 203 -11.65 -12.62 17.31
CA PRO A 203 -12.05 -12.89 15.94
C PRO A 203 -11.15 -13.95 15.28
N ALA A 204 -11.65 -14.61 14.24
CA ALA A 204 -10.87 -15.53 13.42
C ALA A 204 -9.72 -14.78 12.70
N SER A 205 -8.48 -15.20 12.92
CA SER A 205 -7.28 -14.57 12.32
C SER A 205 -6.40 -15.62 11.63
N PRO A 206 -5.73 -15.30 10.50
CA PRO A 206 -4.75 -16.17 9.86
C PRO A 206 -3.61 -16.61 10.79
N SER A 207 -3.31 -15.81 11.81
CA SER A 207 -2.30 -16.10 12.85
C SER A 207 -2.59 -17.37 13.66
N MET A 208 -3.84 -17.85 13.68
CA MET A 208 -4.23 -19.10 14.35
C MET A 208 -3.62 -20.35 13.66
N GLY A 209 -3.22 -20.23 12.40
CA GLY A 209 -2.49 -21.26 11.66
C GLY A 209 -3.33 -22.43 11.14
N ALA A 210 -2.64 -23.45 10.61
CA ALA A 210 -3.24 -24.55 9.84
C ALA A 210 -4.26 -25.39 10.64
N ASP A 211 -4.12 -25.47 11.97
CA ASP A 211 -5.01 -26.26 12.84
C ASP A 211 -6.46 -25.74 12.86
N TYR A 212 -6.72 -24.54 12.35
CA TYR A 212 -8.04 -23.88 12.33
C TYR A 212 -8.60 -23.70 10.91
N VAL A 213 -8.04 -24.42 9.93
CA VAL A 213 -8.60 -24.48 8.58
C VAL A 213 -9.80 -25.41 8.56
N TYR A 214 -11.01 -24.83 8.64
CA TYR A 214 -12.25 -25.58 8.57
C TYR A 214 -12.52 -26.13 7.16
N PRO A 215 -12.97 -27.39 7.02
CA PRO A 215 -13.29 -27.97 5.72
C PRO A 215 -14.51 -27.30 5.08
N SER A 216 -14.44 -27.07 3.77
CA SER A 216 -15.48 -26.36 3.03
C SER A 216 -16.78 -27.18 2.91
N SER A 217 -17.91 -26.49 3.04
CA SER A 217 -19.24 -27.08 2.94
C SER A 217 -20.23 -26.06 2.37
N SER A 218 -21.19 -26.54 1.57
CA SER A 218 -22.32 -25.73 1.08
C SER A 218 -23.50 -25.71 2.05
N ASP A 219 -23.45 -26.50 3.12
CA ASP A 219 -24.46 -26.53 4.17
C ASP A 219 -24.11 -25.48 5.25
N PRO A 220 -24.95 -24.44 5.46
CA PRO A 220 -24.64 -23.33 6.36
C PRO A 220 -24.47 -23.75 7.83
N ARG A 221 -24.89 -24.97 8.21
CA ARG A 221 -24.62 -25.52 9.55
C ARG A 221 -23.13 -25.77 9.79
N TYR A 222 -22.33 -25.87 8.73
CA TYR A 222 -20.88 -26.08 8.75
C TYR A 222 -20.12 -24.85 8.23
N ALA A 223 -20.69 -23.66 8.37
CA ALA A 223 -19.94 -22.42 8.19
C ALA A 223 -18.80 -22.35 9.23
N PRO A 224 -17.57 -21.94 8.83
CA PRO A 224 -16.47 -21.76 9.78
C PRO A 224 -16.84 -20.76 10.89
N PRO A 225 -16.49 -21.04 12.15
CA PRO A 225 -16.65 -20.09 13.25
C PRO A 225 -15.81 -18.83 13.01
N VAL A 226 -16.41 -17.67 13.26
CA VAL A 226 -15.77 -16.35 13.07
C VAL A 226 -15.20 -15.75 14.36
N ASN A 227 -15.49 -16.36 15.52
CA ASN A 227 -15.08 -15.90 16.85
C ASN A 227 -14.77 -17.11 17.76
N TYR A 228 -13.76 -17.00 18.62
CA TYR A 228 -13.23 -18.08 19.46
C TYR A 228 -12.94 -17.63 20.89
N LEU A 229 -13.01 -18.56 21.84
CA LEU A 229 -12.46 -18.41 23.20
C LEU A 229 -10.96 -18.69 23.17
N ASP A 230 -10.12 -17.75 23.58
CA ASP A 230 -8.69 -18.04 23.79
C ASP A 230 -8.45 -18.71 25.15
N LEU A 231 -8.19 -20.01 25.15
CA LEU A 231 -7.99 -20.79 26.37
C LEU A 231 -6.70 -20.44 27.14
N GLN A 232 -5.73 -19.73 26.53
CA GLN A 232 -4.47 -19.41 27.20
C GLN A 232 -4.64 -18.39 28.35
N GLY A 233 -5.64 -17.51 28.26
CA GLY A 233 -5.96 -16.52 29.29
C GLY A 233 -7.07 -16.93 30.27
N LEU A 234 -7.77 -18.04 30.03
CA LEU A 234 -9.02 -18.35 30.72
C LEU A 234 -8.86 -19.29 31.92
N ALA A 235 -9.55 -18.93 33.02
CA ALA A 235 -9.73 -19.81 34.16
C ALA A 235 -10.69 -20.97 33.81
N THR A 236 -10.18 -22.04 33.20
CA THR A 236 -10.99 -23.17 32.69
C THR A 236 -11.74 -23.94 33.78
N SER A 237 -11.38 -23.79 35.06
CA SER A 237 -12.14 -24.30 36.20
C SER A 237 -13.48 -23.58 36.46
N THR A 238 -13.71 -22.42 35.81
CA THR A 238 -14.93 -21.62 35.95
C THR A 238 -16.17 -22.44 35.59
N LYS A 239 -17.19 -22.42 36.46
CA LYS A 239 -18.50 -23.03 36.17
C LYS A 239 -19.22 -22.20 35.12
N ILE A 240 -19.57 -22.84 34.00
CA ILE A 240 -20.37 -22.27 32.90
C ILE A 240 -21.82 -22.78 32.92
N ALA A 241 -22.08 -23.85 33.66
CA ALA A 241 -23.41 -24.24 34.08
C ALA A 241 -23.35 -24.82 35.50
N LYS A 242 -24.50 -24.92 36.17
CA LYS A 242 -24.62 -25.34 37.58
C LYS A 242 -23.73 -26.51 37.97
N ASN A 243 -23.57 -27.49 37.09
CA ASN A 243 -22.79 -28.69 37.35
C ASN A 243 -21.53 -28.82 36.47
N PHE A 244 -21.33 -27.97 35.46
CA PHE A 244 -20.27 -28.10 34.46
C PHE A 244 -19.28 -26.93 34.46
N ALA A 245 -17.99 -27.23 34.50
CA ALA A 245 -16.89 -26.29 34.29
C ALA A 245 -16.51 -26.18 32.81
N LEU A 246 -15.88 -25.07 32.42
CA LEU A 246 -15.41 -24.86 31.05
C LEU A 246 -14.46 -25.98 30.60
N SER A 247 -13.54 -26.41 31.47
CA SER A 247 -12.58 -27.49 31.25
C SER A 247 -13.20 -28.87 30.96
N GLU A 248 -14.49 -29.07 31.23
CA GLU A 248 -15.19 -30.32 30.88
C GLU A 248 -15.48 -30.36 29.36
N PHE A 249 -15.64 -29.21 28.71
CA PHE A 249 -15.94 -29.11 27.28
C PHE A 249 -14.73 -28.74 26.41
N VAL A 250 -13.74 -28.01 26.93
CA VAL A 250 -12.61 -27.49 26.14
C VAL A 250 -11.28 -27.81 26.83
N SER A 251 -10.23 -28.06 26.04
CA SER A 251 -8.85 -28.19 26.53
C SER A 251 -7.88 -27.59 25.53
N ILE A 252 -6.86 -26.89 26.03
CA ILE A 252 -5.80 -26.28 25.22
C ILE A 252 -5.03 -27.33 24.39
N ASP A 253 -4.90 -28.57 24.90
CA ASP A 253 -4.28 -29.69 24.19
C ASP A 253 -5.07 -30.15 22.95
N LYS A 254 -6.35 -29.73 22.84
CA LYS A 254 -7.25 -30.00 21.70
C LYS A 254 -7.41 -28.78 20.79
N GLY A 255 -6.72 -27.68 21.12
CA GLY A 255 -6.75 -26.39 20.43
C GLY A 255 -6.89 -25.23 21.41
N ARG A 256 -5.98 -24.24 21.31
CA ARG A 256 -6.00 -22.98 22.07
C ARG A 256 -7.26 -22.15 21.83
N TRP A 257 -7.72 -22.04 20.58
CA TRP A 257 -8.88 -21.22 20.24
C TRP A 257 -10.12 -22.10 20.13
N ALA A 258 -11.02 -22.00 21.11
CA ALA A 258 -12.13 -22.92 21.28
C ALA A 258 -13.49 -22.33 20.91
N VAL A 259 -14.36 -23.15 20.33
CA VAL A 259 -15.77 -22.80 20.09
C VAL A 259 -16.63 -23.64 21.01
N LEU A 260 -17.57 -23.00 21.71
CA LEU A 260 -18.48 -23.68 22.62
C LEU A 260 -19.86 -23.00 22.58
N SER A 261 -20.87 -23.76 22.17
CA SER A 261 -22.25 -23.29 22.11
C SER A 261 -22.86 -23.23 23.51
N ALA A 262 -23.19 -22.04 23.99
CA ALA A 262 -23.90 -21.86 25.27
C ALA A 262 -25.24 -22.63 25.30
N THR A 263 -25.94 -22.72 24.15
CA THR A 263 -27.15 -23.55 24.00
C THR A 263 -26.86 -25.04 24.15
N ALA A 264 -25.74 -25.54 23.63
CA ALA A 264 -25.34 -26.94 23.82
C ALA A 264 -25.04 -27.23 25.31
N VAL A 265 -24.29 -26.34 25.97
CA VAL A 265 -24.01 -26.42 27.42
C VAL A 265 -25.31 -26.46 28.24
N GLN A 266 -26.32 -25.66 27.87
CA GLN A 266 -27.65 -25.71 28.50
C GLN A 266 -28.39 -27.02 28.25
N HIS A 267 -28.32 -27.59 27.05
CA HIS A 267 -28.89 -28.91 26.78
C HIS A 267 -28.23 -30.00 27.63
N PHE A 268 -26.89 -30.00 27.77
CA PHE A 268 -26.21 -30.94 28.67
C PHE A 268 -26.57 -30.71 30.15
N GLN A 269 -26.73 -29.46 30.58
CA GLN A 269 -27.23 -29.15 31.93
C GLN A 269 -28.68 -29.61 32.15
N ALA A 270 -29.56 -29.47 31.15
CA ALA A 270 -30.94 -29.96 31.23
C ALA A 270 -30.97 -31.50 31.28
N ILE A 271 -30.17 -32.18 30.46
CA ILE A 271 -30.04 -33.65 30.48
C ILE A 271 -29.53 -34.11 31.85
N ARG A 272 -28.43 -33.55 32.36
CA ARG A 272 -27.87 -33.91 33.67
C ARG A 272 -28.83 -33.63 34.84
N ALA A 273 -29.69 -32.62 34.73
CA ALA A 273 -30.74 -32.34 35.72
C ALA A 273 -31.92 -33.33 35.64
N ALA A 274 -32.17 -33.94 34.48
CA ALA A 274 -33.21 -34.95 34.27
C ALA A 274 -32.73 -36.39 34.57
N LEU A 275 -31.42 -36.64 34.55
CA LEU A 275 -30.83 -37.94 34.88
C LEU A 275 -30.71 -38.15 36.39
N ALA A 276 -30.99 -39.38 36.83
CA ALA A 276 -30.74 -39.83 38.20
C ALA A 276 -29.29 -40.28 38.46
N THR A 277 -28.43 -40.20 37.43
CA THR A 277 -27.01 -40.55 37.46
C THR A 277 -26.18 -39.32 37.07
N PRO A 278 -24.90 -39.24 37.49
CA PRO A 278 -23.96 -38.28 36.91
C PRO A 278 -23.90 -38.41 35.39
N LEU A 279 -23.67 -37.29 34.72
CA LEU A 279 -23.36 -37.21 33.29
C LEU A 279 -21.97 -36.58 33.17
N TYR A 280 -21.04 -37.28 32.55
CA TYR A 280 -19.66 -36.81 32.35
C TYR A 280 -19.44 -36.41 30.89
N ILE A 281 -18.65 -35.35 30.68
CA ILE A 281 -18.16 -34.99 29.35
C ILE A 281 -16.76 -35.59 29.19
N ASN A 282 -16.58 -36.48 28.22
CA ASN A 282 -15.30 -37.11 27.89
C ASN A 282 -14.53 -36.30 26.83
N SER A 283 -15.26 -35.64 25.92
CA SER A 283 -14.70 -34.66 24.99
C SER A 283 -15.79 -33.73 24.48
N GLY A 284 -15.63 -32.42 24.67
CA GLY A 284 -16.34 -31.40 23.90
C GLY A 284 -15.55 -31.03 22.64
N TYR A 285 -15.18 -29.76 22.55
CA TYR A 285 -14.50 -29.14 21.40
C TYR A 285 -13.19 -29.83 21.01
N ARG A 286 -12.90 -29.80 19.70
CA ARG A 286 -11.67 -30.27 19.05
C ARG A 286 -11.39 -29.33 17.87
N SER A 287 -10.19 -28.75 17.76
CA SER A 287 -9.81 -27.98 16.55
C SER A 287 -9.83 -28.88 15.30
N PRO A 288 -9.98 -28.33 14.08
CA PRO A 288 -9.81 -29.08 12.83
C PRO A 288 -8.54 -29.94 12.79
N GLY A 289 -7.37 -29.35 13.06
CA GLY A 289 -6.09 -30.07 13.08
C GLY A 289 -6.05 -31.23 14.08
N TYR A 290 -6.61 -31.03 15.29
CA TYR A 290 -6.72 -32.10 16.29
C TYR A 290 -7.73 -33.20 15.87
N ASN A 291 -8.84 -32.83 15.24
CA ASN A 291 -9.84 -33.78 14.76
C ASN A 291 -9.29 -34.65 13.62
N ASP A 292 -8.51 -34.07 12.70
CA ASP A 292 -7.90 -34.79 11.58
C ASP A 292 -6.77 -35.73 12.02
N GLY A 293 -6.15 -35.47 13.18
CA GLY A 293 -5.21 -36.38 13.84
C GLY A 293 -5.85 -37.61 14.51
N ILE A 294 -7.18 -37.73 14.56
CA ILE A 294 -7.89 -38.87 15.15
C ILE A 294 -8.31 -39.87 14.07
N ASP A 295 -7.79 -41.10 14.18
CA ASP A 295 -8.14 -42.21 13.30
C ASP A 295 -9.67 -42.46 13.25
N GLY A 296 -10.24 -42.38 12.05
CA GLY A 296 -11.68 -42.58 11.83
C GLY A 296 -12.58 -41.41 12.24
N SER A 297 -12.04 -40.22 12.51
CA SER A 297 -12.84 -39.02 12.73
C SER A 297 -13.66 -38.64 11.48
N ALA A 298 -14.78 -37.94 11.69
CA ALA A 298 -15.57 -37.40 10.60
C ALA A 298 -14.98 -36.07 10.13
N PRO A 299 -14.75 -35.85 8.81
CA PRO A 299 -14.28 -34.55 8.30
C PRO A 299 -15.23 -33.40 8.61
N LEU A 300 -16.54 -33.65 8.74
CA LEU A 300 -17.54 -32.67 9.17
C LEU A 300 -18.03 -32.97 10.60
N SER A 301 -17.09 -33.26 11.50
CA SER A 301 -17.33 -33.48 12.93
C SER A 301 -17.91 -32.24 13.63
N ARG A 302 -19.05 -32.40 14.32
CA ARG A 302 -19.71 -31.34 15.10
C ARG A 302 -18.88 -30.84 16.30
N HIS A 303 -17.90 -31.62 16.76
CA HIS A 303 -16.99 -31.19 17.84
C HIS A 303 -16.17 -29.95 17.44
N MET A 304 -15.87 -29.78 16.15
CA MET A 304 -15.16 -28.61 15.65
C MET A 304 -16.03 -27.33 15.66
N TYR A 305 -17.35 -27.47 15.75
CA TYR A 305 -18.31 -26.36 15.74
C TYR A 305 -18.87 -26.07 17.14
N GLY A 306 -18.30 -26.70 18.19
CA GLY A 306 -18.62 -26.41 19.59
C GLY A 306 -20.00 -26.83 20.07
N ASP A 307 -20.73 -27.63 19.30
CA ASP A 307 -22.13 -28.03 19.60
C ASP A 307 -22.34 -29.54 19.80
N ALA A 308 -21.26 -30.32 19.86
CA ALA A 308 -21.28 -31.74 20.21
C ALA A 308 -20.31 -32.08 21.35
N ALA A 309 -20.65 -33.14 22.09
CA ALA A 309 -19.78 -33.71 23.11
C ALA A 309 -20.00 -35.22 23.26
N ASP A 310 -18.91 -35.94 23.56
CA ASP A 310 -18.89 -37.37 23.87
C ASP A 310 -19.17 -37.54 25.36
N VAL A 311 -20.20 -38.30 25.74
CA VAL A 311 -20.71 -38.38 27.13
C VAL A 311 -20.83 -39.79 27.69
N THR A 312 -20.76 -39.93 29.01
CA THR A 312 -20.91 -41.18 29.79
C THR A 312 -21.72 -40.98 31.06
#